data_AF-A0A353CB98-F1
#
_entry.id   AF-A0A353CB98-F1
#
_cell.length_a   1.000
_cell.length_b   1.000
_cell.length_c   1.000
_cell.angle_alpha   90.00
_cell.angle_beta   90.00
_cell.angle_gamma   90.00
#
_symmetry.space_group_name_H-M   'P 1'
#
loop_
_entity.id
_entity.type
_entity.pdbx_description
1 polymer ?
#
loop_
_entity_poly.entity_id
_entity_poly.type
_entity_poly.pdbx_seq_one_letter_code
_entity_poly.pdbx_strand_id
1 'polypeptide(L)'
;AILHIEWMTQRHYIESIRDDNDLDPQFKSLLKHHWLEEAQHAKLDTMMVESLSADMGPDKLRSAVDGYLDIGGFLDTGVRNQTLFDLEAFESATKRVLNTSEREEFIEKQHQANRWTYLGTGMTHPKFIETLDGLGRAERKRIEEISSVFC
;
A
#
# COMPACT_ATOMS: atom_id res chain seq x y z
N ALA A 1 -8.94 -4.94 -1.67
CA ALA A 1 -8.27 -3.62 -1.57
C ALA A 1 -8.21 -3.14 -0.12
N ILE A 2 -9.32 -3.13 0.63
CA ILE A 2 -9.32 -2.71 2.05
C ILE A 2 -8.36 -3.57 2.89
N LEU A 3 -8.52 -4.90 2.89
CA LEU A 3 -7.57 -5.82 3.56
C LEU A 3 -6.10 -5.56 3.23
N HIS A 4 -5.81 -5.18 1.99
CA HIS A 4 -4.45 -4.85 1.56
C HIS A 4 -3.94 -3.59 2.28
N ILE A 5 -4.75 -2.53 2.35
CA ILE A 5 -4.44 -1.30 3.08
C ILE A 5 -4.27 -1.57 4.58
N GLU A 6 -5.10 -2.44 5.17
CA GLU A 6 -4.94 -2.80 6.58
C GLU A 6 -3.59 -3.45 6.86
N TRP A 7 -3.13 -4.37 6.01
CA TRP A 7 -1.80 -4.95 6.16
C TRP A 7 -0.67 -3.98 5.83
N MET A 8 -0.90 -3.01 4.94
CA MET A 8 0.03 -1.92 4.68
C MET A 8 0.29 -1.08 5.94
N THR A 9 -0.76 -0.67 6.68
CA THR A 9 -0.60 0.14 7.90
C THR A 9 0.21 -0.60 8.96
N GLN A 10 0.00 -1.92 9.07
CA GLN A 10 0.75 -2.77 10.00
C GLN A 10 2.25 -2.78 9.70
N ARG A 11 2.63 -2.97 8.43
CA ARG A 11 4.03 -2.99 8.02
C ARG A 11 4.66 -1.60 8.10
N HIS A 12 3.95 -0.57 7.66
CA HIS A 12 4.42 0.81 7.69
C HIS A 12 4.81 1.26 9.11
N TYR A 13 3.96 0.99 10.11
CA TYR A 13 4.30 1.35 11.50
C TYR A 13 5.57 0.66 11.99
N ILE A 14 5.72 -0.64 11.71
CA ILE A 14 6.87 -1.43 12.15
C ILE A 14 8.17 -0.93 11.50
N GLU A 15 8.14 -0.68 10.19
CA GLU A 15 9.35 -0.33 9.43
C GLU A 15 9.72 1.15 9.55
N SER A 16 8.75 2.04 9.75
CA SER A 16 8.98 3.50 9.67
C SER A 16 8.81 4.25 10.99
N ILE A 17 8.08 3.71 11.98
CA ILE A 17 7.63 4.50 13.15
C ILE A 17 8.12 3.92 14.49
N ARG A 18 8.02 2.60 14.66
CA ARG A 18 8.20 1.94 15.98
C ARG A 18 9.52 2.31 16.64
N ASP A 19 10.60 2.24 15.88
CA ASP A 19 11.97 2.36 16.41
C ASP A 19 12.64 3.71 16.06
N ASP A 20 11.91 4.63 15.41
CA ASP A 20 12.39 5.97 15.09
C ASP A 20 12.31 6.88 16.33
N ASN A 21 13.46 7.37 16.80
CA ASN A 21 13.58 8.22 17.99
C ASN A 21 13.64 9.71 17.66
N ASP A 22 13.70 10.07 16.38
CA ASP A 22 13.74 11.46 15.91
C ASP A 22 12.32 12.01 15.65
N LEU A 23 11.31 11.13 15.58
CA LEU A 23 9.91 11.52 15.48
C LEU A 23 9.40 12.23 16.74
N ASP A 24 8.48 13.17 16.53
CA ASP A 24 7.75 13.82 17.61
C ASP A 24 7.05 12.77 18.52
N PRO A 25 7.22 12.84 19.86
CA PRO A 25 6.66 11.85 20.76
C PRO A 25 5.14 11.72 20.70
N GLN A 26 4.42 12.82 20.46
CA GLN A 26 2.96 12.81 20.36
C GLN A 26 2.50 12.18 19.05
N PHE A 27 3.21 12.45 17.95
CA PHE A 27 2.95 11.81 16.66
C PHE A 27 3.21 10.31 16.69
N LYS A 28 4.32 9.88 17.31
CA LYS A 28 4.64 8.46 17.53
C LYS A 28 3.57 7.77 18.38
N SER A 29 3.10 8.45 19.43
CA SER A 29 1.98 7.97 20.24
C SER A 29 0.70 7.82 19.43
N LEU A 30 0.32 8.82 18.63
CA LEU A 30 -0.88 8.77 17.77
C LEU A 30 -0.82 7.58 16.82
N LEU A 31 0.27 7.43 16.07
CA LEU A 31 0.41 6.35 15.10
C LEU A 31 0.45 4.98 15.75
N LYS A 32 0.97 4.85 16.98
CA LYS A 32 0.91 3.61 17.74
C LYS A 32 -0.53 3.21 18.06
N HIS A 33 -1.37 4.16 18.48
CA HIS A 33 -2.77 3.85 18.81
C HIS A 33 -3.57 3.53 17.55
N HIS A 34 -3.34 4.27 16.45
CA HIS A 34 -3.92 3.96 15.15
C HIS A 34 -3.50 2.56 14.67
N TRP A 35 -2.22 2.20 14.77
CA TRP A 35 -1.71 0.88 14.43
C TRP A 35 -2.38 -0.26 15.22
N LEU A 36 -2.67 -0.05 16.51
CA LEU A 36 -3.38 -1.02 17.35
C LEU A 36 -4.84 -1.23 16.91
N GLU A 37 -5.50 -0.17 16.43
CA GLU A 37 -6.87 -0.26 15.88
C GLU A 37 -6.86 -1.00 14.53
N GLU A 38 -5.96 -0.64 13.62
CA GLU A 38 -5.86 -1.30 12.31
C GLU A 38 -5.48 -2.79 12.43
N ALA A 39 -4.85 -3.21 13.53
CA ALA A 39 -4.62 -4.63 13.78
C ALA A 39 -5.94 -5.41 13.95
N GLN A 40 -6.99 -4.77 14.49
CA GLN A 40 -8.33 -5.38 14.55
C GLN A 40 -9.00 -5.37 13.19
N HIS A 41 -8.88 -4.29 12.42
CA HIS A 41 -9.41 -4.23 11.06
C HIS A 41 -8.77 -5.28 10.15
N ALA A 42 -7.43 -5.42 10.17
CA ALA A 42 -6.72 -6.45 9.42
C ALA A 42 -7.24 -7.86 9.73
N LYS A 43 -7.53 -8.16 11.01
CA LYS A 43 -8.12 -9.43 11.42
C LYS A 43 -9.55 -9.60 10.90
N LEU A 44 -10.39 -8.59 11.07
CA LEU A 44 -11.79 -8.61 10.62
C LEU A 44 -11.87 -8.78 9.11
N ASP A 45 -11.10 -8.00 8.36
CA ASP A 45 -11.11 -8.02 6.90
C ASP A 45 -10.53 -9.30 6.33
N THR A 46 -9.58 -9.94 7.02
CA THR A 46 -9.11 -11.29 6.65
C THR A 46 -10.29 -12.27 6.70
N MET A 47 -11.02 -12.30 7.82
CA MET A 47 -12.20 -13.17 7.97
C MET A 47 -13.31 -12.82 6.97
N MET A 48 -13.47 -11.54 6.63
CA MET A 48 -14.42 -11.11 5.61
C MET A 48 -14.05 -11.64 4.22
N VAL A 49 -12.79 -11.54 3.81
CA VAL A 49 -12.32 -12.07 2.52
C VAL A 49 -12.47 -13.60 2.47
N GLU A 50 -12.10 -14.29 3.54
CA GLU A 50 -12.30 -15.75 3.66
C GLU A 50 -13.78 -16.13 3.55
N SER A 51 -14.65 -15.44 4.29
CA SER A 51 -16.09 -15.70 4.26
C SER A 51 -16.72 -15.39 2.90
N LEU A 52 -16.31 -14.32 2.23
CA LEU A 52 -16.84 -13.95 0.91
C LEU A 52 -16.38 -14.93 -0.17
N SER A 53 -15.17 -15.45 -0.05
CA SER A 53 -14.57 -16.35 -1.05
C SER A 53 -14.97 -17.83 -0.89
N ALA A 54 -15.47 -18.23 0.28
CA ALA A 54 -15.75 -19.64 0.62
C ALA A 54 -16.58 -20.40 -0.44
N ASP A 55 -17.61 -19.77 -1.00
CA ASP A 55 -18.51 -20.37 -1.99
C ASP A 55 -18.31 -19.81 -3.41
N MET A 56 -17.22 -19.06 -3.65
CA MET A 56 -16.95 -18.50 -4.97
C MET A 56 -16.32 -19.55 -5.90
N GLY A 57 -16.93 -19.71 -7.07
CA GLY A 57 -16.31 -20.47 -8.16
C GLY A 57 -15.08 -19.76 -8.75
N PRO A 58 -14.21 -20.49 -9.50
CA PRO A 58 -12.96 -19.95 -10.03
C PRO A 58 -13.10 -18.66 -10.85
N ASP A 59 -14.14 -18.55 -11.67
CA ASP A 59 -14.36 -17.37 -12.52
C ASP A 59 -14.72 -16.12 -11.68
N LYS A 60 -15.45 -16.28 -10.57
CA LYS A 60 -15.77 -15.18 -9.66
C LYS A 60 -14.54 -14.73 -8.88
N LEU A 61 -13.71 -15.66 -8.43
CA LEU A 61 -12.44 -15.36 -7.76
C LEU A 61 -11.51 -14.58 -8.69
N ARG A 62 -11.38 -15.03 -9.94
CA ARG A 62 -10.61 -14.32 -10.97
C ARG A 62 -11.12 -12.89 -11.16
N SER A 63 -12.43 -12.72 -11.33
CA SER A 63 -13.02 -11.39 -11.51
C SER A 63 -12.84 -10.49 -10.28
N ALA A 64 -12.88 -11.05 -9.06
CA ALA A 64 -12.60 -10.30 -7.83
C ALA A 64 -11.15 -9.83 -7.77
N VAL A 65 -10.21 -10.67 -8.21
CA VAL A 65 -8.79 -10.32 -8.30
C VAL A 65 -8.54 -9.28 -9.40
N ASP A 66 -9.21 -9.39 -10.54
CA ASP A 66 -9.16 -8.38 -11.60
C ASP A 66 -9.60 -7.01 -11.07
N GLY A 67 -10.74 -6.95 -10.36
CA GLY A 67 -11.20 -5.71 -9.73
C GLY A 67 -10.25 -5.18 -8.65
N TYR A 68 -9.58 -6.06 -7.90
CA TYR A 68 -8.54 -5.64 -6.97
C TYR A 68 -7.35 -4.99 -7.69
N LEU A 69 -6.91 -5.56 -8.82
CA LEU A 69 -5.82 -5.02 -9.62
C LEU A 69 -6.20 -3.69 -10.28
N ASP A 70 -7.44 -3.55 -10.75
CA ASP A 70 -7.96 -2.29 -11.28
C ASP A 70 -7.92 -1.18 -10.22
N ILE A 71 -8.32 -1.48 -8.98
CA ILE A 71 -8.18 -0.54 -7.86
C ILE A 71 -6.71 -0.22 -7.59
N GLY A 72 -5.82 -1.21 -7.66
CA GLY A 72 -4.38 -1.00 -7.51
C GLY A 72 -3.81 -0.05 -8.56
N GLY A 73 -4.18 -0.22 -9.83
CA GLY A 73 -3.77 0.68 -10.93
C GLY A 73 -4.35 2.09 -10.79
N PHE A 74 -5.60 2.20 -10.31
CA PHE A 74 -6.20 3.49 -9.96
C PHE A 74 -5.41 4.19 -8.85
N LEU A 75 -5.05 3.47 -7.78
CA LEU A 75 -4.24 4.01 -6.68
C LEU A 75 -2.84 4.42 -7.15
N ASP A 76 -2.17 3.63 -8.00
CA ASP A 76 -0.85 3.97 -8.56
C ASP A 76 -0.89 5.30 -9.34
N THR A 77 -1.94 5.48 -10.15
CA THR A 77 -2.19 6.74 -10.85
C THR A 77 -2.44 7.89 -9.87
N GLY A 78 -3.22 7.63 -8.82
CA GLY A 78 -3.50 8.59 -7.75
C GLY A 78 -2.25 9.06 -7.02
N VAL A 79 -1.38 8.14 -6.60
CA VAL A 79 -0.12 8.49 -5.90
C VAL A 79 0.88 9.18 -6.82
N ARG A 80 0.86 8.89 -8.12
CA ARG A 80 1.63 9.67 -9.11
C ARG A 80 1.17 11.13 -9.16
N ASN A 81 -0.15 11.35 -9.18
CA ASN A 81 -0.70 12.72 -9.14
C ASN A 81 -0.36 13.41 -7.83
N GLN A 82 -0.41 12.69 -6.69
CA GLN A 82 0.03 13.21 -5.40
C GLN A 82 1.49 13.66 -5.46
N THR A 83 2.39 12.87 -6.05
CA THR A 83 3.79 13.26 -6.23
C THR A 83 3.97 14.55 -7.03
N LEU A 84 3.11 14.82 -8.02
CA LEU A 84 3.14 16.08 -8.76
C LEU A 84 2.73 17.27 -7.87
N PHE A 85 1.69 17.09 -7.04
CA PHE A 85 1.30 18.11 -6.06
C PHE A 85 2.39 18.33 -5.00
N ASP A 86 3.06 17.27 -4.57
CA ASP A 86 4.16 17.35 -3.62
C ASP A 86 5.36 18.11 -4.21
N LEU A 87 5.66 17.92 -5.49
CA LEU A 87 6.68 18.69 -6.20
C LEU A 87 6.35 20.19 -6.25
N GLU A 88 5.11 20.54 -6.61
CA GLU A 88 4.65 21.93 -6.61
C GLU A 88 4.71 22.55 -5.21
N ALA A 89 4.28 21.81 -4.19
CA ALA A 89 4.35 22.22 -2.80
C ALA A 89 5.79 22.41 -2.33
N PHE A 90 6.71 21.51 -2.70
CA PHE A 90 8.13 21.58 -2.38
C PHE A 90 8.79 22.83 -2.97
N GLU A 91 8.60 23.11 -4.26
CA GLU A 91 9.14 24.30 -4.91
C GLU A 91 8.57 25.59 -4.31
N SER A 92 7.26 25.58 -4.00
CA SER A 92 6.59 26.71 -3.35
C SER A 92 7.09 26.98 -1.94
N ALA A 93 7.30 25.93 -1.12
CA ALA A 93 7.77 26.05 0.25
C ALA A 93 9.24 26.46 0.33
N THR A 94 10.08 25.91 -0.54
CA THR A 94 11.54 26.17 -0.56
C THR A 94 11.92 27.42 -1.35
N LYS A 95 10.99 27.97 -2.16
CA LYS A 95 11.25 29.05 -3.13
C LYS A 95 12.33 28.70 -4.16
N ARG A 96 12.63 27.42 -4.33
CA ARG A 96 13.58 26.90 -5.31
C ARG A 96 12.78 26.26 -6.44
N VAL A 97 13.03 26.70 -7.67
CA VAL A 97 12.50 26.04 -8.88
C VAL A 97 13.53 25.01 -9.33
N LEU A 98 13.11 23.75 -9.42
CA LEU A 98 13.95 22.65 -9.88
C LEU A 98 14.08 22.71 -11.41
N ASN A 99 15.28 22.36 -11.90
CA ASN A 99 15.45 22.18 -13.35
C ASN A 99 14.79 20.87 -13.83
N THR A 100 14.70 20.67 -15.14
CA THR A 100 14.03 19.49 -15.72
C THR A 100 14.53 18.15 -15.15
N SER A 101 15.84 17.96 -15.07
CA SER A 101 16.43 16.71 -14.56
C SER A 101 16.12 16.50 -13.08
N GLU A 102 16.14 17.56 -12.28
CA GLU A 102 15.82 17.50 -10.84
C GLU A 102 14.34 17.19 -10.61
N ARG A 103 13.44 17.72 -11.45
CA ARG A 103 12.01 17.40 -11.40
C ARG A 103 11.74 15.96 -11.76
N GLU A 104 12.40 15.46 -12.80
CA GLU A 104 12.30 14.05 -13.21
C GLU A 104 12.78 13.11 -12.10
N GLU A 105 13.93 13.41 -11.49
CA GLU A 105 14.45 12.65 -10.35
C GLU A 105 13.51 12.69 -9.15
N PHE A 106 12.99 13.88 -8.78
CA PHE A 106 12.03 14.02 -7.69
C PHE A 106 10.80 13.14 -7.92
N ILE A 107 10.21 13.21 -9.12
CA ILE A 107 9.01 12.44 -9.46
C ILE A 107 9.31 10.94 -9.40
N GLU A 108 10.42 10.50 -9.99
CA GLU A 108 10.82 9.08 -9.97
C GLU A 108 10.94 8.55 -8.54
N LYS A 109 11.71 9.24 -7.69
CA LYS A 109 11.97 8.78 -6.32
C LYS A 109 10.74 8.85 -5.44
N GLN A 110 10.01 9.97 -5.47
CA GLN A 110 8.86 10.16 -4.61
C GLN A 110 7.68 9.28 -5.05
N HIS A 111 7.47 9.08 -6.35
CA HIS A 111 6.43 8.17 -6.85
C HIS A 111 6.77 6.72 -6.45
N GLN A 112 8.01 6.27 -6.64
CA GLN A 112 8.39 4.92 -6.22
C GLN A 112 8.30 4.74 -4.70
N ALA A 113 8.67 5.74 -3.90
CA ALA A 113 8.48 5.69 -2.44
C ALA A 113 7.00 5.55 -2.08
N ASN A 114 6.11 6.33 -2.70
CA ASN A 114 4.67 6.22 -2.50
C ASN A 114 4.13 4.84 -2.94
N ARG A 115 4.63 4.29 -4.05
CA ARG A 115 4.27 2.94 -4.53
C ARG A 115 4.68 1.88 -3.53
N TRP A 116 5.91 1.95 -3.01
CA TRP A 116 6.36 1.06 -1.94
C TRP A 116 5.45 1.15 -0.72
N THR A 117 5.24 2.36 -0.21
CA THR A 117 4.45 2.57 1.01
C THR A 117 3.02 2.10 0.85
N TYR A 118 2.28 2.53 -0.18
CA TYR A 118 0.84 2.27 -0.28
C TYR A 118 0.45 0.98 -1.02
N LEU A 119 1.34 0.45 -1.87
CA LEU A 119 1.07 -0.75 -2.66
C LEU A 119 2.04 -1.89 -2.31
N GLY A 120 3.34 -1.66 -2.39
CA GLY A 120 4.35 -2.71 -2.22
C GLY A 120 4.30 -3.37 -0.84
N THR A 121 4.29 -2.59 0.24
CA THR A 121 4.35 -3.11 1.62
C THR A 121 3.17 -4.02 1.95
N GLY A 122 1.96 -3.66 1.50
CA GLY A 122 0.75 -4.42 1.74
C GLY A 122 0.58 -5.60 0.78
N MET A 123 0.85 -5.43 -0.52
CA MET A 123 0.78 -6.51 -1.52
C MET A 123 1.73 -7.64 -1.21
N THR A 124 2.88 -7.32 -0.60
CA THR A 124 3.91 -8.29 -0.22
C THR A 124 3.86 -8.65 1.27
N HIS A 125 2.85 -8.19 2.02
CA HIS A 125 2.75 -8.51 3.43
C HIS A 125 2.50 -10.01 3.62
N PRO A 126 3.24 -10.72 4.50
CA PRO A 126 3.13 -12.17 4.63
C PRO A 126 1.71 -12.66 4.94
N LYS A 127 0.96 -11.92 5.77
CA LYS A 127 -0.43 -12.25 6.11
C LYS A 127 -1.40 -11.99 4.97
N PHE A 128 -1.13 -11.00 4.11
CA PHE A 128 -1.93 -10.79 2.92
C PHE A 128 -1.73 -11.94 1.93
N ILE A 129 -0.47 -12.35 1.70
CA ILE A 129 -0.13 -13.50 0.87
C ILE A 129 -0.76 -14.80 1.39
N GLU A 130 -0.74 -15.02 2.72
CA GLU A 130 -1.42 -16.16 3.35
C GLU A 130 -2.93 -16.17 3.06
N THR A 131 -3.61 -15.01 3.09
CA THR A 131 -5.02 -14.93 2.69
C THR A 131 -5.21 -15.28 1.21
N LEU A 132 -4.30 -14.85 0.32
CA LEU A 132 -4.36 -15.18 -1.10
C LEU A 132 -4.18 -16.67 -1.38
N ASP A 133 -3.44 -17.41 -0.54
CA ASP A 133 -3.35 -18.88 -0.65
C ASP A 133 -4.72 -19.54 -0.53
N GLY A 134 -5.60 -18.98 0.33
CA GLY A 134 -6.99 -19.41 0.46
C GLY A 134 -7.84 -19.15 -0.79
N LEU A 135 -7.49 -18.16 -1.60
CA LEU A 135 -8.17 -17.83 -2.87
C LEU A 135 -7.70 -18.71 -4.04
N GLY A 136 -6.52 -19.31 -3.91
CA GLY A 136 -5.95 -20.25 -4.87
C GLY A 136 -4.62 -19.79 -5.48
N ARG A 137 -3.76 -20.78 -5.75
CA ARG A 137 -2.36 -20.57 -6.22
C ARG A 137 -2.23 -19.71 -7.48
N ALA A 138 -3.18 -19.80 -8.41
CA ALA A 138 -3.14 -19.03 -9.64
C ALA A 138 -3.27 -17.52 -9.37
N GLU A 139 -4.22 -17.13 -8.52
CA GLU A 139 -4.50 -15.74 -8.21
C GLU A 139 -3.43 -15.11 -7.32
N ARG A 140 -2.91 -15.87 -6.34
CA ARG A 140 -1.73 -15.46 -5.58
C ARG A 140 -0.56 -15.09 -6.50
N LYS A 141 -0.22 -15.97 -7.45
CA LYS A 141 0.90 -15.77 -8.35
C LYS A 141 0.76 -14.50 -9.19
N ARG A 142 -0.46 -14.20 -9.67
CA ARG A 142 -0.75 -12.97 -10.42
C ARG A 142 -0.45 -11.72 -9.60
N ILE A 143 -0.86 -11.72 -8.33
CA ILE A 143 -0.60 -10.59 -7.43
C ILE A 143 0.90 -10.46 -7.12
N GLU A 144 1.60 -11.58 -6.87
CA GLU A 144 3.05 -11.58 -6.64
C GLU A 144 3.83 -11.00 -7.84
N GLU A 145 3.49 -11.42 -9.07
CA GLU A 145 4.13 -10.92 -10.30
C GLU A 145 3.99 -9.41 -10.43
N ILE A 146 2.79 -8.87 -10.17
CA ILE A 146 2.50 -7.44 -10.25
C ILE A 146 3.17 -6.67 -9.10
N SER A 147 3.19 -7.23 -7.90
CA SER A 147 3.72 -6.57 -6.70
C SER A 147 5.19 -6.17 -6.84
N SER A 148 5.96 -6.93 -7.62
CA SER A 148 7.38 -6.69 -7.87
C SER A 148 7.68 -5.32 -8.47
N VAL A 149 6.72 -4.74 -9.21
CA VAL A 149 6.90 -3.41 -9.83
C VAL A 149 6.79 -2.29 -8.79
N PHE A 150 6.18 -2.56 -7.64
CA PHE A 150 6.00 -1.60 -6.54
C PHE A 150 7.05 -1.75 -5.42
N CYS A 151 8.02 -2.67 -5.59
CA CYS A 151 9.10 -2.93 -4.63
C CYS A 151 10.40 -2.22 -4.99
#